data_AF-A0A951BM80-F1
#
_entry.id   AF-A0A951BM80-F1
#
_cell.length_a   1.000
_cell.length_b   1.000
_cell.length_c   1.000
_cell.angle_alpha   90.00
_cell.angle_beta   90.00
_cell.angle_gamma   90.00
#
_symmetry.space_group_name_H-M   'P 1'
#
loop_
_entity.id
_entity.type
_entity.pdbx_description
1 polymer ?
#
loop_
_entity_poly.entity_id
_entity_poly.type
_entity_poly.pdbx_seq_one_letter_code
_entity_poly.pdbx_strand_id
1 'polypeptide(L)' 'MAGRKTSVSFDDETLDILARRAEEEGMDRSAYLARLVRRDDLRRRIAADSATLNAAGYTPDRATAVTAALIARRRAVG' A
#
# COMPACT_ATOMS: atom_id res chain seq x y z
N MET A 1 -16.74 17.31 3.58
CA MET A 1 -16.03 16.91 2.35
C MET A 1 -16.67 15.63 1.82
N ALA A 2 -17.57 15.72 0.83
CA ALA A 2 -18.16 14.54 0.21
C ALA A 2 -17.15 13.95 -0.79
N GLY A 3 -16.71 12.71 -0.57
CA GLY A 3 -15.79 12.03 -1.49
C GLY A 3 -16.43 11.78 -2.86
N ARG A 4 -15.65 11.92 -3.94
CA ARG A 4 -16.08 11.57 -5.30
C ARG A 4 -16.40 10.07 -5.34
N LYS A 5 -17.66 9.72 -5.62
CA LYS A 5 -18.09 8.33 -5.78
C LYS A 5 -17.79 7.88 -7.20
N THR A 6 -16.92 6.90 -7.35
CA THR A 6 -16.60 6.24 -8.62
C THR A 6 -17.14 4.83 -8.58
N SER A 7 -17.92 4.42 -9.57
CA SER A 7 -18.42 3.05 -9.71
C SER A 7 -17.38 2.18 -10.40
N VAL A 8 -17.10 1.00 -9.84
CA VAL A 8 -16.20 -0.02 -10.41
C VAL A 8 -16.92 -1.36 -10.33
N SER A 9 -16.88 -2.14 -11.41
CA SER A 9 -17.47 -3.48 -11.50
C SER A 9 -16.44 -4.56 -11.20
N PHE A 10 -16.84 -5.54 -10.40
CA PHE A 10 -16.09 -6.76 -10.11
C PHE A 10 -17.03 -7.96 -10.30
N ASP A 11 -16.47 -9.14 -10.53
CA ASP A 11 -17.23 -10.39 -10.44
C ASP A 11 -17.70 -10.68 -9.01
N ASP A 12 -18.70 -11.55 -8.88
CA ASP A 12 -19.35 -11.85 -7.60
C ASP A 12 -18.37 -12.47 -6.59
N GLU A 13 -17.47 -13.35 -7.05
CA GLU A 13 -16.44 -13.97 -6.19
C GLU A 13 -15.51 -12.91 -5.59
N THR A 14 -15.07 -11.95 -6.38
CA THR A 14 -14.22 -10.84 -5.91
C THR A 14 -14.98 -9.97 -4.92
N LEU A 15 -16.27 -9.71 -5.16
CA LEU A 15 -17.10 -8.94 -4.23
C LEU A 15 -17.27 -9.66 -2.88
N ASP A 16 -17.45 -10.98 -2.89
CA ASP A 16 -17.55 -11.80 -1.68
C ASP A 16 -16.24 -11.81 -0.89
N ILE A 17 -15.11 -11.97 -1.58
CA ILE A 17 -13.78 -11.89 -0.97
C ILE A 17 -13.58 -10.51 -0.34
N LEU A 18 -13.91 -9.43 -1.06
CA LEU A 18 -13.77 -8.06 -0.55
C LEU A 18 -14.66 -7.82 0.67
N ALA A 19 -15.90 -8.30 0.65
CA ALA A 19 -16.83 -8.17 1.77
C ALA A 19 -16.30 -8.90 3.02
N ARG A 20 -15.97 -10.18 2.89
CA ARG A 20 -15.43 -10.99 4.00
C ARG A 20 -14.17 -10.37 4.61
N ARG A 21 -13.24 -9.91 3.78
CA ARG A 21 -11.99 -9.28 4.26
C ARG A 21 -12.22 -7.92 4.91
N ALA A 22 -13.19 -7.15 4.40
CA ALA A 22 -13.56 -5.88 5.01
C ALA A 22 -14.17 -6.10 6.41
N GLU A 23 -15.02 -7.13 6.56
CA GLU A 23 -15.57 -7.54 7.86
C GLU A 23 -14.50 -8.02 8.83
N GLU A 24 -13.55 -8.87 8.40
CA GLU A 24 -12.41 -9.31 9.20
C GLU A 24 -11.58 -8.12 9.76
N GLU A 25 -11.50 -7.02 9.01
CA GLU A 25 -10.79 -5.81 9.42
C GLU A 25 -11.71 -4.73 10.06
N GLY A 26 -13.00 -5.01 10.23
CA GLY A 26 -13.98 -4.07 10.80
C GLY A 26 -14.17 -2.80 9.97
N MET A 27 -14.03 -2.86 8.65
CA MET A 27 -14.11 -1.73 7.73
C MET A 27 -15.29 -1.85 6.77
N ASP A 28 -15.78 -0.72 6.26
CA ASP A 28 -16.67 -0.72 5.09
C ASP A 28 -15.92 -1.25 3.85
N ARG A 29 -16.61 -2.00 2.99
CA ARG A 29 -16.03 -2.59 1.78
C ARG A 29 -15.35 -1.57 0.87
N SER A 30 -15.94 -0.38 0.69
CA SER A 30 -15.35 0.67 -0.14
C SER A 30 -14.10 1.29 0.52
N ALA A 31 -14.09 1.41 1.85
CA ALA A 31 -12.94 1.87 2.60
C ALA A 31 -11.78 0.84 2.55
N TYR A 32 -12.11 -0.44 2.64
CA TYR A 32 -11.16 -1.53 2.51
C TYR A 32 -10.55 -1.57 1.09
N LEU A 33 -11.37 -1.46 0.04
CA LEU A 33 -10.89 -1.35 -1.34
C LEU A 33 -9.97 -0.14 -1.53
N ALA A 34 -10.34 1.05 -1.03
CA ALA A 34 -9.50 2.23 -1.11
C ALA A 34 -8.15 2.04 -0.39
N ARG A 35 -8.14 1.33 0.74
CA ARG A 35 -6.91 0.97 1.46
C ARG A 35 -6.04 0.01 0.64
N LEU A 36 -6.63 -0.99 -0.01
CA LEU A 36 -5.90 -1.92 -0.89
C LEU A 36 -5.25 -1.17 -2.06
N VAL A 37 -6.00 -0.30 -2.75
CA VAL A 37 -5.48 0.51 -3.86
C VAL A 37 -4.32 1.38 -3.41
N ARG A 38 -4.44 2.08 -2.27
CA ARG A 38 -3.33 2.89 -1.72
C ARG A 38 -2.11 2.04 -1.35
N ARG A 39 -2.31 0.84 -0.82
CA ARG A 39 -1.21 -0.07 -0.47
C ARG A 39 -0.46 -0.52 -1.72
N ASP A 40 -1.19 -0.84 -2.79
CA ASP A 40 -0.59 -1.24 -4.06
C ASP A 40 0.18 -0.09 -4.73
N ASP A 41 -0.40 1.11 -4.76
CA ASP A 41 0.28 2.32 -5.25
C ASP A 41 1.60 2.57 -4.51
N LEU A 42 1.58 2.51 -3.18
CA LEU A 42 2.78 2.66 -2.37
C LEU A 42 3.84 1.58 -2.70
N ARG A 43 3.42 0.33 -2.89
CA ARG A 43 4.33 -0.76 -3.28
C ARG A 43 4.97 -0.51 -4.64
N ARG A 44 4.19 -0.05 -5.63
CA ARG A 44 4.72 0.29 -6.96
C ARG A 44 5.73 1.43 -6.89
N ARG A 45 5.45 2.46 -6.09
CA ARG A 45 6.37 3.58 -5.88
C ARG A 45 7.69 3.13 -5.24
N ILE A 46 7.63 2.33 -4.18
CA ILE A 46 8.83 1.78 -3.54
C ILE A 46 9.64 0.92 -4.52
N ALA A 47 8.98 0.11 -5.34
CA ALA A 47 9.66 -0.70 -6.34
C ALA A 47 10.37 0.15 -7.41
N ALA A 48 9.71 1.21 -7.88
CA ALA A 48 10.31 2.17 -8.82
C ALA A 48 11.50 2.89 -8.19
N ASP A 49 11.35 3.45 -6.99
CA ASP A 49 12.42 4.14 -6.27
C ASP A 49 13.62 3.21 -6.02
N SER A 50 13.35 1.96 -5.64
CA SER A 50 14.39 0.95 -5.42
C SER A 50 15.11 0.59 -6.71
N ALA A 51 14.40 0.49 -7.83
CA ALA A 51 15.01 0.27 -9.14
C ALA A 51 15.90 1.44 -9.56
N THR A 52 15.45 2.68 -9.32
CA THR A 52 16.26 3.89 -9.57
C THR A 52 17.53 3.91 -8.72
N LEU A 53 17.45 3.59 -7.43
CA LEU A 53 18.61 3.53 -6.55
C LEU A 53 19.61 2.44 -6.99
N ASN A 54 19.11 1.25 -7.32
CA ASN A 54 19.95 0.16 -7.84
C ASN A 54 20.65 0.55 -9.15
N ALA A 55 19.93 1.21 -10.08
CA ALA A 55 20.50 1.69 -11.34
C ALA A 55 21.56 2.79 -11.14
N ALA A 56 21.42 3.62 -10.10
CA ALA A 56 22.42 4.61 -9.70
C ALA A 56 23.63 3.99 -8.97
N GLY A 57 23.70 2.66 -8.85
CA GLY A 57 24.80 1.95 -8.19
C GLY A 57 24.68 1.89 -6.66
N TYR A 58 23.56 2.33 -6.07
CA TYR A 58 23.27 2.07 -4.66
C TYR A 58 22.84 0.61 -4.50
N THR A 59 23.74 -0.26 -4.07
CA THR A 59 23.43 -1.67 -3.83
C THR A 59 22.60 -1.88 -2.56
N PRO A 60 21.71 -2.89 -2.52
CA PRO A 60 20.71 -3.07 -1.46
C PRO A 60 21.28 -3.25 -0.06
N ASP A 61 22.54 -3.64 0.08
CA ASP A 61 23.19 -3.87 1.38
C ASP A 61 23.24 -2.58 2.23
N ARG A 62 23.37 -1.41 1.58
CA ARG A 62 23.26 -0.10 2.24
C ARG A 62 21.83 0.47 2.24
N ALA A 63 21.05 0.22 1.19
CA ALA A 63 19.68 0.72 1.07
C ALA A 63 18.74 0.11 2.13
N THR A 64 18.96 -1.15 2.52
CA THR A 64 18.18 -1.84 3.56
C THR A 64 18.41 -1.20 4.93
N ALA A 65 19.65 -0.82 5.26
CA ALA A 65 19.98 -0.12 6.51
C ALA A 65 19.36 1.27 6.58
N VAL A 66 19.38 2.04 5.49
CA VAL A 66 18.77 3.38 5.44
C VAL A 66 17.25 3.29 5.50
N THR A 67 16.64 2.35 4.79
CA THR A 67 15.18 2.16 4.79
C THR A 67 14.69 1.64 6.15
N ALA A 68 15.41 0.70 6.76
CA ALA A 68 15.12 0.22 8.11
C ALA A 68 15.27 1.35 9.15
N ALA A 69 16.30 2.19 9.03
CA ALA A 69 16.50 3.35 9.91
C ALA A 69 15.40 4.40 9.76
N LEU A 70 14.93 4.66 8.53
CA LEU A 70 13.82 5.59 8.29
C LEU A 70 12.48 5.06 8.83
N ILE A 71 12.21 3.77 8.66
CA ILE A 71 11.02 3.12 9.23
C ILE A 71 11.08 3.12 10.77
N ALA A 72 12.24 2.80 11.36
CA ALA A 72 12.44 2.83 12.80
C ALA A 72 12.29 4.24 13.39
N ARG A 73 12.86 5.25 12.74
CA ARG A 73 12.73 6.65 13.17
C ARG A 73 11.29 7.15 13.09
N ARG A 74 10.53 6.75 12.08
CA ARG A 74 9.10 7.09 11.98
C ARG A 74 8.25 6.47 13.08
N ARG A 75 8.63 5.29 13.59
CA ARG A 75 7.97 4.64 14.73
C ARG A 75 8.37 5.21 16.09
N ALA A 76 9.54 5.82 16.21
CA ALA A 76 10.02 6.42 17.46
C ALA A 76 9.48 7.84 17.70
N VAL A 77 8.87 8.46 16.69
CA VAL A 77 8.32 9.83 16.74
C VAL A 77 6.77 9.83 16.75
N GLY A 78 6.15 8.65 16.76
CA GLY A 78 4.73 8.46 17.05
C GLY A 78 4.53 7.88 18.43
#